data_AF-A0A3D1SC64-F1
#
_entry.id   AF-A0A3D1SC64-F1
#
_cell.length_a   1.000
_cell.length_b   1.000
_cell.length_c   1.000
_cell.angle_alpha   90.00
_cell.angle_beta   90.00
_cell.angle_gamma   90.00
#
_symmetry.space_group_name_H-M   'P 1'
#
loop_
_entity.id
_entity.type
_entity.pdbx_description
1 polymer ?
#
loop_
_entity_poly.entity_id
_entity_poly.type
_entity_poly.pdbx_seq_one_letter_code
_entity_poly.pdbx_strand_id
1 'polypeptide(L)'
;MTDIIKHECGIAMIRLLKPLDYYYKKYGTWQYGLDKLYLLMEKQHNRGQEGAGLGAVKLEAAPGNEFIFRERALGSGAISEIFGKVHDAFKDFTPQQLQDIEFVKRSVPFASELFIGHLRYSTTGKSGLTYVHPLLRR
;
A
#
# COMPACT_ATOMS: atom_id res chain seq x y z
N MET A 1 6.77 8.50 -27.78
CA MET A 1 5.37 8.35 -28.23
C MET A 1 4.61 7.85 -27.02
N THR A 2 3.85 8.74 -26.36
CA THR A 2 3.10 8.39 -25.14
C THR A 2 1.79 7.78 -25.59
N ASP A 3 1.51 6.53 -25.19
CA ASP A 3 0.22 5.89 -25.47
C ASP A 3 -0.93 6.78 -25.00
N ILE A 4 -2.00 6.84 -25.79
CA ILE A 4 -3.24 7.53 -25.40
C ILE A 4 -3.82 6.74 -24.23
N ILE A 5 -3.71 7.30 -23.02
CA ILE A 5 -4.28 6.70 -21.82
C ILE A 5 -5.80 6.81 -21.93
N LYS A 6 -6.45 5.67 -22.18
CA LYS A 6 -7.91 5.55 -22.13
C LYS A 6 -8.39 5.69 -20.68
N HIS A 7 -9.71 5.76 -20.52
CA HIS A 7 -10.48 5.69 -19.27
C HIS A 7 -10.24 4.38 -18.48
N GLU A 8 -8.99 4.13 -18.09
CA GLU A 8 -8.52 2.87 -17.51
C GLU A 8 -7.98 3.14 -16.11
N CYS A 9 -8.35 2.27 -15.17
CA CYS A 9 -7.75 2.23 -13.85
C CYS A 9 -6.29 1.76 -13.93
N GLY A 10 -5.48 2.12 -12.94
CA GLY A 10 -4.13 1.59 -12.74
C GLY A 10 -4.10 0.51 -11.65
N ILE A 11 -3.25 -0.51 -11.81
CA ILE A 11 -2.99 -1.51 -10.77
C ILE A 11 -1.48 -1.63 -10.58
N ALA A 12 -1.04 -1.71 -9.34
CA ALA A 12 0.33 -2.05 -8.96
C ALA A 12 0.28 -3.21 -7.97
N MET A 13 1.15 -4.20 -8.10
CA MET A 13 1.23 -5.32 -7.16
C MET A 13 2.69 -5.62 -6.87
N ILE A 14 2.99 -5.86 -5.60
CA ILE A 14 4.32 -6.24 -5.14
C ILE A 14 4.18 -7.45 -4.22
N ARG A 15 4.95 -8.48 -4.52
CA ARG A 15 5.16 -9.61 -3.61
C ARG A 15 6.65 -9.74 -3.35
N LEU A 16 7.06 -9.55 -2.09
CA LEU A 16 8.41 -9.81 -1.66
C LEU A 16 8.66 -11.31 -1.65
N LEU A 17 9.79 -11.73 -2.22
CA LEU A 17 10.17 -13.16 -2.33
C LEU A 17 11.04 -13.63 -1.16
N LYS A 18 11.36 -12.71 -0.24
CA LYS A 18 12.18 -12.92 0.95
C LYS A 18 11.48 -12.25 2.14
N PRO A 19 11.77 -12.65 3.39
CA PRO A 19 11.19 -12.01 4.57
C PRO A 19 11.68 -10.55 4.72
N LEU A 20 10.96 -9.73 5.48
CA LEU A 20 11.31 -8.32 5.72
C LEU A 20 12.75 -8.13 6.23
N ASP A 21 13.25 -9.05 7.06
CA ASP A 21 14.63 -9.05 7.57
C ASP A 21 15.69 -9.01 6.45
N TYR A 22 15.46 -9.74 5.35
CA TYR A 22 16.37 -9.71 4.20
C TYR A 22 16.45 -8.30 3.59
N TYR A 23 15.30 -7.64 3.41
CA TYR A 23 15.25 -6.31 2.82
C TYR A 23 15.80 -5.26 3.77
N TYR A 24 15.56 -5.39 5.07
CA TYR A 24 16.15 -4.52 6.07
C TYR A 24 17.68 -4.59 6.06
N LYS A 25 18.26 -5.79 6.10
CA LYS A 25 19.72 -5.98 6.04
C LYS A 25 20.33 -5.50 4.72
N LYS A 26 19.63 -5.69 3.60
CA LYS A 26 20.13 -5.36 2.26
C LYS A 26 19.98 -3.89 1.89
N TYR A 27 18.87 -3.26 2.28
CA TYR A 27 18.49 -1.92 1.83
C TYR A 27 18.39 -0.90 2.98
N GLY A 28 18.62 -1.32 4.22
CA GLY A 28 18.51 -0.46 5.41
C GLY A 28 17.06 -0.17 5.83
N THR A 29 16.06 -0.80 5.18
CA THR A 29 14.65 -0.56 5.46
C THR A 29 13.80 -1.82 5.23
N TRP A 30 12.89 -2.10 6.16
CA TRP A 30 11.86 -3.12 5.99
C TRP A 30 10.68 -2.61 5.13
N GLN A 31 10.58 -1.29 4.92
CA GLN A 31 9.52 -0.65 4.11
C GLN A 31 9.74 -0.80 2.61
N TYR A 32 10.77 -1.53 2.17
CA TYR A 32 11.14 -1.67 0.77
C TYR A 32 9.96 -1.98 -0.17
N GLY A 33 9.08 -2.92 0.20
CA GLY A 33 7.90 -3.24 -0.61
C GLY A 33 6.90 -2.08 -0.71
N LEU A 34 6.69 -1.36 0.39
CA LEU A 34 5.82 -0.19 0.46
C LEU A 34 6.37 0.96 -0.38
N ASP A 35 7.67 1.26 -0.27
CA ASP A 35 8.35 2.30 -1.05
C ASP A 35 8.26 2.02 -2.55
N LYS A 36 8.46 0.76 -2.95
CA LYS A 36 8.32 0.35 -4.34
C LYS A 36 6.87 0.47 -4.81
N LEU A 37 5.89 0.21 -3.95
CA LEU A 37 4.47 0.36 -4.31
C LEU A 37 4.14 1.81 -4.59
N TYR A 38 4.59 2.73 -3.72
CA TYR A 38 4.43 4.17 -3.91
C TYR A 38 4.94 4.60 -5.28
N LEU A 39 6.18 4.23 -5.61
CA LEU A 39 6.78 4.58 -6.90
C LEU A 39 6.03 3.99 -8.11
N LEU A 40 5.52 2.76 -8.00
CA LEU A 40 4.73 2.14 -9.07
C LEU A 40 3.35 2.80 -9.25
N MET A 41 2.73 3.25 -8.16
CA MET A 41 1.47 3.99 -8.21
C MET A 41 1.69 5.39 -8.78
N GLU A 42 2.71 6.12 -8.35
CA GLU A 42 3.06 7.44 -8.89
C GLU A 42 3.40 7.39 -10.39
N LYS A 43 4.14 6.36 -10.84
CA LYS A 43 4.40 6.16 -12.28
C LYS A 43 3.12 6.03 -13.11
N GLN A 44 2.03 5.58 -12.49
CA GLN A 44 0.72 5.40 -13.12
C GLN A 44 -0.29 6.47 -12.70
N HIS A 45 0.11 7.57 -12.04
CA HIS A 45 -0.79 8.56 -11.45
C HIS A 45 -1.85 9.11 -12.43
N ASN A 46 -1.50 9.20 -13.72
CA ASN A 46 -2.40 9.62 -14.78
C ASN A 46 -3.49 8.59 -15.15
N ARG A 47 -3.45 7.38 -14.59
CA ARG A 47 -4.45 6.29 -14.74
C ARG A 47 -5.50 6.26 -13.62
N GLY A 48 -5.62 7.34 -12.84
CA GLY A 48 -6.71 7.49 -11.89
C GLY A 48 -6.69 8.82 -11.15
N GLN A 49 -7.73 9.63 -11.34
CA GLN A 49 -7.84 10.97 -10.74
C GLN A 49 -8.96 11.06 -9.69
N GLU A 50 -9.77 10.00 -9.54
CA GLU A 50 -10.93 10.02 -8.64
C GLU A 50 -10.65 9.43 -7.26
N GLY A 51 -9.58 8.66 -7.13
CA GLY A 51 -9.20 8.04 -5.88
C GLY A 51 -8.21 6.90 -6.07
N ALA A 52 -7.71 6.39 -4.96
CA ALA A 52 -6.77 5.30 -4.93
C ALA A 52 -6.97 4.44 -3.69
N GLY A 53 -6.41 3.23 -3.72
CA GLY A 53 -6.35 2.40 -2.52
C GLY A 53 -5.10 1.54 -2.49
N LEU A 54 -4.74 1.15 -1.28
CA LEU A 54 -3.64 0.28 -0.94
C LEU A 54 -4.19 -0.85 -0.07
N GLY A 55 -3.82 -2.08 -0.42
CA GLY A 55 -3.99 -3.27 0.40
C GLY A 55 -2.63 -3.87 0.72
N ALA A 56 -2.43 -4.30 1.95
CA ALA A 56 -1.22 -4.97 2.41
C ALA A 56 -1.57 -6.24 3.17
N VAL A 57 -0.80 -7.32 2.96
CA VAL A 57 -1.00 -8.61 3.61
C VAL A 57 0.30 -9.13 4.19
N LYS A 58 0.29 -9.40 5.50
CA LYS A 58 1.34 -10.14 6.21
C LYS A 58 1.16 -11.63 5.92
N LEU A 59 2.12 -12.23 5.23
CA LEU A 59 2.00 -13.63 4.79
C LEU A 59 2.28 -14.64 5.90
N GLU A 60 3.05 -14.25 6.92
CA GLU A 60 3.49 -15.10 8.02
C GLU A 60 2.88 -14.70 9.37
N ALA A 61 1.71 -14.05 9.38
CA ALA A 61 1.06 -13.64 10.61
C ALA A 61 0.59 -14.85 11.43
N ALA A 62 0.91 -14.85 12.74
CA ALA A 62 0.42 -15.89 13.64
C ALA A 62 -1.11 -15.79 13.86
N PRO A 63 -1.80 -16.91 14.16
CA PRO A 63 -3.23 -16.90 14.42
C PRO A 63 -3.65 -15.88 15.47
N GLY A 64 -4.77 -15.20 15.23
CA GLY A 64 -5.28 -14.15 16.12
C GLY A 64 -4.68 -12.76 15.91
N ASN A 65 -3.64 -12.63 15.08
CA ASN A 65 -3.10 -11.31 14.71
C ASN A 65 -3.76 -10.74 13.45
N GLU A 66 -3.90 -9.43 13.41
CA GLU A 66 -4.31 -8.73 12.19
C GLU A 66 -3.24 -8.86 11.10
N PHE A 67 -3.66 -9.25 9.90
CA PHE A 67 -2.75 -9.56 8.81
C PHE A 67 -3.14 -8.96 7.46
N ILE A 68 -4.31 -8.33 7.36
CA ILE A 68 -4.76 -7.60 6.16
C ILE A 68 -5.02 -6.15 6.54
N PHE A 69 -4.30 -5.24 5.90
CA PHE A 69 -4.44 -3.80 6.11
C PHE A 69 -4.92 -3.14 4.83
N ARG A 70 -5.70 -2.07 4.95
CA ARG A 70 -6.24 -1.37 3.80
C ARG A 70 -6.44 0.12 4.08
N GLU A 71 -5.90 0.94 3.19
CA GLU A 71 -6.17 2.38 3.14
C GLU A 71 -6.75 2.78 1.79
N ARG A 72 -7.63 3.78 1.80
CA ARG A 72 -8.27 4.33 0.59
C ARG A 72 -8.47 5.82 0.74
N ALA A 73 -8.36 6.53 -0.37
CA ALA A 73 -8.60 7.96 -0.44
C ALA A 73 -9.26 8.34 -1.77
N LEU A 74 -9.84 9.55 -1.81
CA LEU A 74 -10.52 10.11 -2.96
C LEU A 74 -9.71 11.26 -3.57
N GLY A 75 -10.01 11.57 -4.83
CA GLY A 75 -9.41 12.68 -5.56
C GLY A 75 -8.02 12.39 -6.11
N SER A 76 -7.45 13.41 -6.77
CA SER A 76 -6.14 13.32 -7.42
C SER A 76 -4.99 13.19 -6.43
N GLY A 77 -5.13 13.71 -5.20
CA GLY A 77 -4.14 13.57 -4.13
C GLY A 77 -4.17 12.25 -3.37
N ALA A 78 -4.98 11.27 -3.81
CA ALA A 78 -5.26 10.07 -3.04
C ALA A 78 -4.02 9.22 -2.73
N ILE A 79 -3.03 9.15 -3.63
CA ILE A 79 -1.79 8.40 -3.39
C ILE A 79 -1.08 8.98 -2.17
N SER A 80 -0.77 10.29 -2.19
CA SER A 80 -0.12 10.98 -1.07
C SER A 80 -0.89 10.85 0.24
N GLU A 81 -2.23 10.94 0.21
CA GLU A 81 -3.06 10.80 1.41
C GLU A 81 -2.97 9.39 2.00
N ILE A 82 -3.04 8.35 1.16
CA ILE A 82 -2.93 6.95 1.60
C ILE A 82 -1.58 6.69 2.25
N PHE A 83 -0.50 7.07 1.58
CA PHE A 83 0.84 6.84 2.13
C PHE A 83 1.09 7.73 3.35
N GLY A 84 0.52 8.93 3.43
CA GLY A 84 0.51 9.74 4.65
C GLY A 84 -0.10 8.99 5.83
N LYS A 85 -1.32 8.44 5.67
CA LYS A 85 -1.99 7.63 6.70
C LYS A 85 -1.20 6.38 7.10
N VAL A 86 -0.58 5.71 6.13
CA VAL A 86 0.29 4.56 6.43
C VAL A 86 1.48 4.97 7.30
N HIS A 87 2.17 6.07 6.97
CA HIS A 87 3.29 6.56 7.79
C HIS A 87 2.84 7.12 9.14
N ASP A 88 1.64 7.71 9.22
CA ASP A 88 1.07 8.15 10.48
C ASP A 88 0.89 6.98 11.46
N ALA A 89 0.48 5.81 10.96
CA ALA A 89 0.38 4.59 11.77
C ALA A 89 1.73 4.11 12.32
N PHE A 90 2.87 4.59 11.80
CA PHE A 90 4.19 4.24 12.32
C PHE A 90 4.64 5.15 13.46
N LYS A 91 4.02 6.33 13.61
CA LYS A 91 4.40 7.33 14.62
C LYS A 91 4.14 6.87 16.05
N ASP A 92 3.27 5.88 16.24
CA ASP A 92 2.96 5.29 17.54
C ASP A 92 4.07 4.38 18.07
N PHE A 93 5.13 4.13 17.28
CA PHE A 93 6.25 3.26 17.65
C PHE A 93 7.55 4.04 17.81
N THR A 94 8.38 3.62 18.76
CA THR A 94 9.69 4.24 18.99
C THR A 94 10.69 3.86 17.89
N PRO A 95 11.75 4.66 17.67
CA PRO A 95 12.81 4.31 16.72
C PRO A 95 13.45 2.94 17.01
N GLN A 96 13.60 2.57 18.28
CA GLN A 96 14.14 1.27 18.69
C GLN A 96 13.19 0.12 18.30
N GLN A 97 11.89 0.29 18.49
CA GLN A 97 10.88 -0.67 18.05
C GLN A 97 10.88 -0.84 16.53
N LEU A 98 11.02 0.24 15.76
CA LEU A 98 11.06 0.21 14.30
C LEU A 98 12.35 -0.38 13.71
N GLN A 99 13.41 -0.52 14.53
CA GLN A 99 14.66 -1.21 14.19
C GLN A 99 14.66 -2.70 14.57
N ASP A 100 13.73 -3.14 15.43
CA ASP A 100 13.53 -4.55 15.78
C ASP A 100 12.58 -5.21 14.76
N ILE A 101 13.14 -6.01 13.85
CA ILE A 101 12.37 -6.63 12.77
C ILE A 101 11.33 -7.64 13.28
N GLU A 102 11.60 -8.35 14.37
CA GLU A 102 10.62 -9.28 14.93
C GLU A 102 9.44 -8.53 15.54
N PHE A 103 9.69 -7.39 16.19
CA PHE A 103 8.63 -6.48 16.62
C PHE A 103 7.85 -5.93 15.42
N VAL A 104 8.53 -5.44 14.39
CA VAL A 104 7.91 -4.87 13.18
C VAL A 104 6.96 -5.86 12.50
N LYS A 105 7.44 -7.08 12.24
CA LYS A 105 6.64 -8.14 11.59
C LYS A 105 5.33 -8.40 12.34
N ARG A 106 5.36 -8.39 13.68
CA ARG A 106 4.20 -8.68 14.51
C ARG A 106 3.28 -7.49 14.69
N SER A 107 3.82 -6.34 15.06
CA SER A 107 3.05 -5.26 15.68
C SER A 107 2.82 -4.07 14.77
N VAL A 108 3.71 -3.81 13.81
CA VAL A 108 3.63 -2.59 12.98
C VAL A 108 2.63 -2.82 11.84
N PRO A 109 1.59 -1.98 11.68
CA PRO A 109 0.67 -2.05 10.55
C PRO A 109 1.40 -1.92 9.21
N PHE A 110 0.87 -2.49 8.12
CA PHE A 110 1.45 -2.41 6.77
C PHE A 110 2.89 -2.95 6.57
N ALA A 111 3.59 -3.37 7.62
CA ALA A 111 4.84 -4.12 7.54
C ALA A 111 4.56 -5.53 6.98
N SER A 112 4.46 -5.64 5.65
CA SER A 112 3.85 -6.75 4.94
C SER A 112 4.70 -7.20 3.75
N GLU A 113 4.50 -8.43 3.29
CA GLU A 113 5.22 -9.00 2.14
C GLU A 113 4.44 -8.90 0.84
N LEU A 114 3.12 -8.72 0.91
CA LEU A 114 2.26 -8.60 -0.25
C LEU A 114 1.51 -7.27 -0.24
N PHE A 115 1.57 -6.55 -1.35
CA PHE A 115 0.90 -5.27 -1.55
C PHE A 115 0.14 -5.23 -2.86
N ILE A 116 -0.98 -4.53 -2.86
CA ILE A 116 -1.72 -4.15 -4.07
C ILE A 116 -2.12 -2.67 -3.97
N GLY A 117 -1.86 -1.92 -5.03
CA GLY A 117 -2.27 -0.55 -5.23
C GLY A 117 -3.26 -0.48 -6.39
N HIS A 118 -4.28 0.36 -6.26
CA HIS A 118 -5.25 0.61 -7.31
C HIS A 118 -5.47 2.11 -7.49
N LEU A 119 -5.49 2.58 -8.73
CA LEU A 119 -5.80 3.94 -9.13
C LEU A 119 -7.13 3.93 -9.87
N ARG A 120 -8.09 4.72 -9.40
CA ARG A 120 -9.47 4.66 -9.87
C ARG A 120 -9.74 5.72 -10.92
N TYR A 121 -10.29 5.24 -12.03
CA TYR A 121 -10.97 6.02 -13.05
C TYR A 121 -12.42 5.52 -13.15
N SER A 122 -13.44 6.37 -12.91
CA SER A 122 -14.84 5.94 -13.06
C SER A 122 -15.37 6.25 -14.43
N THR A 123 -16.13 5.30 -14.98
CA THR A 123 -16.87 5.44 -16.24
C THR A 123 -18.38 5.61 -16.01
N THR A 124 -18.85 5.44 -14.76
CA THR A 124 -20.27 5.35 -14.42
C THR A 124 -20.80 6.56 -13.65
N GLY A 125 -19.97 7.59 -13.44
CA GLY A 125 -20.31 8.78 -12.65
C GLY A 125 -20.47 8.51 -11.14
N LYS A 126 -20.41 7.24 -10.71
CA LYS A 126 -20.45 6.87 -9.29
C LYS A 126 -19.19 7.33 -8.59
N SER A 127 -19.33 7.94 -7.43
CA SER A 127 -18.24 8.45 -6.60
C SER A 127 -18.36 7.93 -5.17
N GLY A 128 -17.31 8.15 -4.37
CA GLY A 128 -17.28 7.78 -2.97
C GLY A 128 -16.39 6.58 -2.67
N LEU A 129 -15.94 6.52 -1.40
CA LEU A 129 -14.91 5.58 -0.94
C LEU A 129 -15.31 4.11 -1.13
N THR A 130 -16.60 3.80 -1.11
CA THR A 130 -17.15 2.44 -1.27
C THR A 130 -16.80 1.82 -2.63
N TYR A 131 -16.60 2.65 -3.66
CA TYR A 131 -16.23 2.22 -5.02
C TYR A 131 -14.72 2.20 -5.27
N VAL A 132 -13.91 2.56 -4.27
CA VAL A 132 -12.46 2.56 -4.37
C VAL A 132 -11.92 1.19 -3.98
N HIS A 133 -11.17 0.58 -4.88
CA HIS A 133 -10.45 -0.66 -4.63
C HIS A 133 -9.16 -0.39 -3.83
N PRO A 134 -8.61 -1.38 -3.11
CA PRO A 134 -9.10 -2.76 -2.98
C PRO A 134 -10.38 -2.90 -2.15
N LEU A 135 -11.28 -3.77 -2.58
CA LEU A 135 -12.42 -4.18 -1.77
C LEU A 135 -12.00 -5.32 -0.86
N LEU A 136 -12.43 -5.27 0.40
CA LEU A 136 -12.20 -6.31 1.39
C LEU A 136 -13.54 -6.94 1.73
N ARG A 137 -13.61 -8.26 1.61
CA ARG A 137 -14.74 -9.06 2.07
C ARG A 137 -14.29 -9.83 3.32
N ARG A 138 -15.05 -9.71 4.40
CA ARG A 138 -14.86 -10.45 5.64
C ARG A 138 -15.88 -11.57 5.71
#